data_AF-A0A7C7L666-F1
#
_entry.id   AF-A0A7C7L666-F1
#
_cell.length_a   1.000
_cell.length_b   1.000
_cell.length_c   1.000
_cell.angle_alpha   90.00
_cell.angle_beta   90.00
_cell.angle_gamma   90.00
#
_symmetry.space_group_name_H-M   'P 1'
#
loop_
_entity.id
_entity.type
_entity.pdbx_description
1 polymer ?
#
loop_
_entity_poly.entity_id
_entity_poly.type
_entity_poly.pdbx_seq_one_letter_code
_entity_poly.pdbx_strand_id
1 'polypeptide(L)'
;MQKTFVLTVSESKRLIAKGVTKWPSVQRALREGMVVVATGTTNSYVVEELLGRKIDKTSYRSGLTLPRHPPRPPQLSDEVMPDVVLRDGAPVEDLDRFTAVGHMKAGDIYIKGANALDYRRRVAGVLIGLETGGTIGTVLGGLVGRRVELVIPVGLEKLVYEDIYEISRRLGEPGTDGPRMMPVWGTIITEI
;
A
#
# COMPACT_ATOMS: atom_id res chain seq x y z
N MET A 1 24.89 -13.57 -20.31
CA MET A 1 25.19 -14.12 -18.96
C MET A 1 24.04 -13.77 -18.04
N GLN A 2 23.24 -14.75 -17.60
CA GLN A 2 22.20 -14.51 -16.59
C GLN A 2 22.86 -14.27 -15.23
N LYS A 3 22.36 -13.28 -14.47
CA LYS A 3 22.79 -12.99 -13.10
C LYS A 3 21.59 -13.19 -12.17
N THR A 4 21.80 -13.92 -11.08
CA THR A 4 20.78 -14.17 -10.06
C THR A 4 21.11 -13.35 -8.83
N PHE A 5 20.09 -12.73 -8.23
CA PHE A 5 20.21 -11.96 -7.01
C PHE A 5 19.25 -12.51 -5.97
N VAL A 6 19.66 -12.52 -4.70
CA VAL A 6 18.80 -12.83 -3.55
C VAL A 6 18.57 -11.53 -2.80
N LEU A 7 17.32 -11.12 -2.68
CA LEU A 7 16.94 -9.89 -1.99
C LEU A 7 16.33 -10.23 -0.63
N THR A 8 16.73 -9.48 0.38
CA THR A 8 15.97 -9.40 1.63
C THR A 8 14.62 -8.72 1.38
N VAL A 9 13.68 -8.87 2.31
CA VAL A 9 12.37 -8.17 2.23
C VAL A 9 12.55 -6.66 2.14
N SER A 10 13.50 -6.07 2.87
CA SER A 10 13.79 -4.64 2.81
C SER A 10 14.37 -4.19 1.47
N GLU A 11 15.22 -5.02 0.84
CA GLU A 11 15.77 -4.72 -0.49
C GLU A 11 14.69 -4.86 -1.57
N SER A 12 13.81 -5.84 -1.44
CA SER A 12 12.64 -6.02 -2.31
C SER A 12 11.70 -4.81 -2.23
N LYS A 13 11.37 -4.35 -1.02
CA LYS A 13 10.57 -3.11 -0.81
C LYS A 13 11.24 -1.87 -1.41
N ARG A 14 12.57 -1.76 -1.33
CA ARG A 14 13.30 -0.68 -1.98
C ARG A 14 13.19 -0.76 -3.50
N LEU A 15 13.32 -1.95 -4.08
CA LEU A 15 13.22 -2.15 -5.53
C LEU A 15 11.79 -1.84 -6.03
N ILE A 16 10.78 -2.32 -5.30
CA ILE A 16 9.37 -1.99 -5.54
C ILE A 16 9.18 -0.47 -5.51
N ALA A 17 9.68 0.22 -4.50
CA ALA A 17 9.54 1.67 -4.40
C ALA A 17 10.13 2.41 -5.61
N LYS A 18 11.30 1.99 -6.09
CA LYS A 18 11.91 2.52 -7.33
C LYS A 18 11.06 2.23 -8.57
N GLY A 19 10.43 1.05 -8.62
CA GLY A 19 9.50 0.68 -9.69
C GLY A 19 8.25 1.56 -9.68
N VAL A 20 7.65 1.75 -8.51
CA VAL A 20 6.48 2.60 -8.29
C VAL A 20 6.75 4.04 -8.73
N THR A 21 7.85 4.65 -8.29
CA THR A 21 8.15 6.05 -8.65
C THR A 21 8.44 6.22 -10.14
N LYS A 22 8.94 5.19 -10.82
CA LYS A 22 9.16 5.20 -12.28
C LYS A 22 7.95 4.76 -13.10
N TRP A 23 6.87 4.33 -12.46
CA TRP A 23 5.69 3.84 -13.16
C TRP A 23 5.04 4.96 -13.98
N PRO A 24 4.65 4.73 -15.25
CA PRO A 24 4.23 5.79 -16.16
C PRO A 24 3.08 6.65 -15.63
N SER A 25 2.06 6.04 -15.02
CA SER A 25 0.91 6.79 -14.49
C SER A 25 1.24 7.58 -13.21
N VAL A 26 2.16 7.07 -12.38
CA VAL A 26 2.72 7.79 -11.23
C VAL A 26 3.50 9.01 -11.69
N GLN A 27 4.39 8.85 -12.66
CA GLN A 27 5.16 9.95 -13.23
C GLN A 27 4.28 11.03 -13.86
N ARG A 28 3.17 10.65 -14.51
CA ARG A 28 2.20 11.60 -15.04
C ARG A 28 1.49 12.36 -13.92
N ALA A 29 0.95 11.67 -12.93
CA ALA A 29 0.24 12.32 -11.83
C ALA A 29 1.14 13.22 -10.98
N LEU A 30 2.44 12.92 -10.87
CA LEU A 30 3.41 13.82 -10.26
C LEU A 30 3.63 15.13 -11.04
N ARG A 31 3.28 15.20 -12.33
CA ARG A 31 3.42 16.42 -13.14
C ARG A 31 2.13 17.25 -13.23
N GLU A 32 0.97 16.59 -13.27
CA GLU A 32 -0.31 17.23 -13.64
C GLU A 32 -1.54 16.67 -12.90
N GLY A 33 -1.32 16.03 -11.75
CA GLY A 33 -2.38 15.37 -10.99
C GLY A 33 -2.08 15.26 -9.50
N MET A 34 -2.81 14.38 -8.85
CA MET A 34 -2.68 14.09 -7.42
C MET A 34 -2.08 12.70 -7.20
N VAL A 35 -1.14 12.61 -6.26
CA VAL A 35 -0.59 11.34 -5.77
C VAL A 35 -0.78 11.29 -4.26
N VAL A 36 -1.54 10.30 -3.80
CA VAL A 36 -1.76 10.04 -2.38
C VAL A 36 -1.03 8.77 -2.02
N VAL A 37 -0.18 8.81 -0.99
CA VAL A 37 0.50 7.62 -0.47
C VAL A 37 -0.09 7.27 0.88
N ALA A 38 -0.90 6.23 0.98
CA ALA A 38 -1.36 5.78 2.28
C ALA A 38 -0.22 5.14 3.09
N THR A 39 -0.35 5.09 4.41
CA THR A 39 0.61 4.44 5.30
C THR A 39 0.80 2.96 5.02
N GLY A 40 2.02 2.47 5.27
CA GLY A 40 2.38 1.06 5.12
C GLY A 40 3.89 0.85 5.06
N THR A 41 4.35 -0.33 5.48
CA THR A 41 5.78 -0.62 5.58
C THR A 41 6.51 -0.68 4.24
N THR A 42 5.81 -0.98 3.13
CA THR A 42 6.36 -0.84 1.77
C THR A 42 6.22 0.60 1.29
N ASN A 43 5.10 1.25 1.59
CA ASN A 43 4.79 2.62 1.17
C ASN A 43 5.76 3.65 1.79
N SER A 44 6.31 3.39 2.97
CA SER A 44 7.35 4.25 3.56
C SER A 44 8.62 4.30 2.70
N TYR A 45 8.94 3.25 1.94
CA TYR A 45 10.03 3.30 0.95
C TYR A 45 9.62 4.14 -0.27
N VAL A 46 8.37 4.04 -0.72
CA VAL A 46 7.83 4.89 -1.80
C VAL A 46 7.92 6.36 -1.40
N VAL A 47 7.56 6.71 -0.17
CA VAL A 47 7.70 8.07 0.37
C VAL A 47 9.15 8.55 0.30
N GLU A 48 10.13 7.73 0.71
CA GLU A 48 11.54 8.13 0.60
C GLU A 48 11.98 8.38 -0.85
N GLU A 49 11.54 7.55 -1.80
CA GLU A 49 11.86 7.73 -3.21
C GLU A 49 11.19 8.98 -3.79
N LEU A 50 9.96 9.30 -3.38
CA LEU A 50 9.24 10.51 -3.82
C LEU A 50 9.81 11.79 -3.21
N LEU A 51 10.18 11.78 -1.93
CA LEU A 51 10.69 12.95 -1.22
C LEU A 51 12.21 13.14 -1.37
N GLY A 52 12.92 12.16 -1.93
CA GLY A 52 14.38 12.22 -2.10
C GLY A 52 15.17 12.23 -0.78
N ARG A 53 14.54 11.85 0.34
CA ARG A 53 15.16 11.84 1.67
C ARG A 53 14.74 10.62 2.48
N LYS A 54 15.57 10.25 3.45
CA LYS A 54 15.22 9.21 4.42
C LYS A 54 14.16 9.71 5.39
N ILE A 55 13.27 8.82 5.81
CA ILE A 55 12.31 9.05 6.89
C ILE A 55 12.48 7.97 7.96
N ASP A 56 11.95 8.23 9.15
CA ASP A 56 11.66 7.14 10.08
C ASP A 56 10.52 6.29 9.50
N LYS A 57 10.85 5.18 8.87
CA LYS A 57 9.85 4.28 8.26
C LYS A 57 8.91 3.69 9.29
N THR A 58 9.33 3.62 10.56
CA THR A 58 8.47 3.11 11.59
C THR A 58 7.33 4.10 11.77
N SER A 59 7.52 5.42 11.77
CA SER A 59 6.43 6.40 11.91
C SER A 59 5.40 6.44 10.76
N TYR A 60 5.66 5.77 9.62
CA TYR A 60 4.78 5.75 8.43
C TYR A 60 4.14 4.38 8.16
N ARG A 61 3.28 3.91 9.06
CA ARG A 61 2.67 2.57 9.00
C ARG A 61 1.25 2.54 9.53
N SER A 62 0.47 1.54 9.11
CA SER A 62 -0.83 1.24 9.72
C SER A 62 -0.97 -0.26 9.90
N GLY A 63 -1.12 -0.67 11.16
CA GLY A 63 -1.11 -2.08 11.57
C GLY A 63 0.26 -2.73 11.40
N LEU A 64 0.47 -3.81 12.15
CA LEU A 64 1.67 -4.63 12.04
C LEU A 64 1.28 -6.09 12.26
N THR A 65 1.58 -6.95 11.29
CA THR A 65 1.43 -8.39 11.44
C THR A 65 2.76 -8.95 11.93
N LEU A 66 2.77 -9.46 13.16
CA LEU A 66 3.93 -10.09 13.78
C LEU A 66 3.64 -11.57 14.04
N PRO A 67 4.68 -12.43 14.05
CA PRO A 67 4.52 -13.78 14.60
C PRO A 67 4.10 -13.70 16.07
N ARG A 68 3.42 -14.73 16.56
CA ARG A 68 2.94 -14.83 17.95
C ARG A 68 4.06 -14.61 18.98
N HIS A 69 5.27 -15.07 18.66
CA HIS A 69 6.47 -14.91 19.49
C HIS A 69 7.55 -14.24 18.65
N PRO A 70 7.56 -12.89 18.54
CA PRO A 70 8.58 -12.21 17.78
C PRO A 70 9.93 -12.33 18.51
N PRO A 71 11.05 -12.56 17.78
CA PRO A 71 12.36 -12.72 18.40
C PRO A 71 12.84 -11.45 19.10
N ARG A 72 12.29 -10.28 18.72
CA ARG A 72 12.49 -8.99 19.37
C ARG A 72 11.18 -8.20 19.37
N PRO A 73 10.88 -7.41 20.41
CA PRO A 73 9.75 -6.49 20.38
C PRO A 73 9.86 -5.52 19.20
N PRO A 74 8.75 -5.15 18.54
CA PRO A 74 8.78 -4.18 17.47
C PRO A 74 9.24 -2.82 18.04
N GLN A 75 10.31 -2.27 17.49
CA GLN A 75 10.70 -0.89 17.78
C GLN A 75 9.84 0.02 16.92
N LEU A 76 8.99 0.76 17.59
CA LEU A 76 7.93 1.56 17.01
C LEU A 76 8.14 3.00 17.44
N SER A 77 8.20 3.91 16.47
CA SER A 77 8.16 5.34 16.78
C SER A 77 6.87 5.69 17.50
N ASP A 78 7.01 6.54 18.52
CA ASP A 78 5.90 7.21 19.20
C ASP A 78 5.31 8.32 18.33
N GLU A 79 6.10 8.84 17.38
CA GLU A 79 5.66 9.82 16.40
C GLU A 79 4.96 9.13 15.21
N VAL A 80 3.89 9.77 14.73
CA VAL A 80 3.19 9.36 13.52
C VAL A 80 3.44 10.42 12.46
N MET A 81 4.11 10.04 11.37
CA MET A 81 4.33 10.94 10.26
C MET A 81 3.00 11.17 9.53
N PRO A 82 2.65 12.44 9.19
CA PRO A 82 1.46 12.76 8.40
C PRO A 82 1.47 12.05 7.05
N ASP A 83 0.29 11.81 6.49
CA ASP A 83 0.15 11.24 5.14
C ASP A 83 0.82 12.13 4.08
N VAL A 84 1.40 11.48 3.07
CA VAL A 84 1.98 12.19 1.92
C VAL A 84 0.93 12.32 0.83
N VAL A 85 0.44 13.56 0.66
CA VAL A 85 -0.41 13.98 -0.45
C VAL A 85 0.37 14.97 -1.30
N LEU A 86 0.46 14.70 -2.60
CA LEU A 86 1.15 15.54 -3.57
C LEU A 86 0.17 16.01 -4.64
N ARG A 87 0.26 17.27 -5.04
CA ARG A 87 -0.40 17.84 -6.23
C ARG A 87 0.67 18.46 -7.11
N ASP A 88 0.74 18.00 -8.36
CA ASP A 88 1.75 18.45 -9.33
C ASP A 88 3.19 18.35 -8.75
N GLY A 89 3.43 17.33 -7.93
CA GLY A 89 4.70 17.04 -7.29
C GLY A 89 4.98 17.81 -6.00
N ALA A 90 4.13 18.77 -5.62
CA ALA A 90 4.27 19.56 -4.40
C ALA A 90 3.40 19.00 -3.25
N PRO A 91 3.88 19.00 -1.99
CA PRO A 91 3.09 18.60 -0.84
C PRO A 91 1.83 19.44 -0.63
N VAL A 92 0.76 18.80 -0.16
CA VAL A 92 -0.50 19.43 0.23
C VAL A 92 -0.76 19.10 1.70
N GLU A 93 -0.55 20.07 2.59
CA GLU A 93 -0.51 19.84 4.05
C GLU A 93 -1.89 19.70 4.71
N ASP A 94 -2.95 20.19 4.08
CA ASP A 94 -4.32 20.20 4.60
C ASP A 94 -5.12 18.95 4.20
N LEU A 95 -4.52 18.02 3.45
CA LEU A 95 -5.15 16.79 3.00
C LEU A 95 -4.45 15.55 3.56
N ASP A 96 -5.23 14.49 3.76
CA ASP A 96 -4.73 13.18 4.19
C ASP A 96 -5.21 12.07 3.24
N ARG A 97 -4.87 10.82 3.57
CA ARG A 97 -5.23 9.65 2.74
C ARG A 97 -6.73 9.41 2.60
N PHE A 98 -7.58 10.06 3.39
CA PHE A 98 -9.04 9.97 3.33
C PHE A 98 -9.64 11.19 2.64
N THR A 99 -9.30 12.40 3.11
CA THR A 99 -9.88 13.65 2.62
C THR A 99 -9.45 13.96 1.19
N ALA A 100 -8.22 13.60 0.80
CA ALA A 100 -7.71 13.82 -0.55
C ALA A 100 -8.60 13.18 -1.63
N VAL A 101 -9.23 12.04 -1.34
CA VAL A 101 -10.10 11.31 -2.29
C VAL A 101 -11.24 12.16 -2.82
N GLY A 102 -11.75 13.11 -2.01
CA GLY A 102 -12.79 14.06 -2.43
C GLY A 102 -12.34 15.03 -3.54
N HIS A 103 -11.02 15.26 -3.64
CA HIS A 103 -10.39 16.18 -4.57
C HIS A 103 -9.74 15.49 -5.77
N MET A 104 -9.64 14.16 -5.75
CA MET A 104 -9.04 13.39 -6.84
C MET A 104 -9.97 13.31 -8.05
N LYS A 105 -9.35 13.24 -9.22
CA LYS A 105 -9.98 13.13 -10.55
C LYS A 105 -9.45 11.91 -11.31
N ALA A 106 -10.04 11.66 -12.48
CA ALA A 106 -9.64 10.57 -13.34
C ALA A 106 -8.15 10.66 -13.70
N GLY A 107 -7.42 9.57 -13.48
CA GLY A 107 -5.99 9.49 -13.73
C GLY A 107 -5.10 9.99 -12.59
N ASP A 108 -5.64 10.44 -11.46
CA ASP A 108 -4.85 10.59 -10.24
C ASP A 108 -4.48 9.22 -9.67
N ILE A 109 -3.50 9.18 -8.76
CA ILE A 109 -2.95 7.95 -8.19
C ILE A 109 -3.16 7.87 -6.70
N TYR A 110 -3.67 6.72 -6.25
CA TYR A 110 -3.70 6.34 -4.84
C TYR A 110 -2.78 5.13 -4.62
N ILE A 111 -1.79 5.25 -3.74
CA ILE A 111 -0.80 4.21 -3.46
C ILE A 111 -1.11 3.55 -2.12
N LYS A 112 -1.46 2.27 -2.13
CA LYS A 112 -1.77 1.49 -0.92
C LYS A 112 -1.17 0.10 -1.02
N GLY A 113 -0.28 -0.24 -0.08
CA GLY A 113 0.24 -1.60 0.03
C GLY A 113 -0.82 -2.60 0.55
N ALA A 114 -0.57 -3.88 0.30
CA ALA A 114 -1.44 -5.00 0.67
C ALA A 114 -0.78 -5.96 1.68
N ASN A 115 -1.53 -6.96 2.15
CA ASN A 115 -1.11 -8.01 3.08
C ASN A 115 -1.02 -9.39 2.44
N ALA A 116 -1.75 -9.61 1.35
CA ALA A 116 -1.72 -10.84 0.56
C ALA A 116 -1.70 -10.49 -0.94
N LEU A 117 -1.17 -11.40 -1.75
CA LEU A 117 -1.08 -11.29 -3.20
C LEU A 117 -1.47 -12.63 -3.83
N ASP A 118 -2.60 -12.68 -4.51
CA ASP A 118 -2.92 -13.76 -5.46
C ASP A 118 -2.38 -13.33 -6.83
N TYR A 119 -1.14 -13.73 -7.10
CA TYR A 119 -0.42 -13.34 -8.31
C TYR A 119 -1.07 -13.90 -9.58
N ARG A 120 -1.69 -15.08 -9.49
CA ARG A 120 -2.33 -15.74 -10.64
C ARG A 120 -3.57 -14.97 -11.09
N ARG A 121 -4.38 -14.49 -10.15
CA ARG A 121 -5.58 -13.69 -10.43
C ARG A 121 -5.29 -12.19 -10.54
N ARG A 122 -4.08 -11.75 -10.18
CA ARG A 122 -3.69 -10.33 -10.09
C ARG A 122 -4.59 -9.55 -9.13
N VAL A 123 -4.84 -10.13 -7.97
CA VAL A 123 -5.65 -9.53 -6.91
C VAL A 123 -4.82 -9.45 -5.63
N ALA A 124 -4.92 -8.33 -4.93
CA ALA A 124 -4.25 -8.13 -3.65
C ALA A 124 -5.27 -8.17 -2.51
N GLY A 125 -4.86 -8.59 -1.32
CA GLY A 125 -5.70 -8.67 -0.14
C GLY A 125 -5.20 -7.71 0.92
N VAL A 126 -6.06 -6.79 1.35
CA VAL A 126 -5.75 -5.86 2.44
C VAL A 126 -6.43 -6.35 3.71
N LEU A 127 -5.65 -6.53 4.77
CA LEU A 127 -6.21 -6.87 6.08
C LEU A 127 -6.92 -5.66 6.67
N ILE A 128 -8.12 -5.90 7.18
CA ILE A 128 -9.00 -4.90 7.79
C ILE A 128 -9.06 -5.18 9.28
N GLY A 129 -8.60 -4.24 10.09
CA GLY A 129 -8.70 -4.30 11.56
C GLY A 129 -9.96 -3.63 12.10
N LEU A 130 -10.40 -2.52 11.50
CA LEU A 130 -11.50 -1.69 11.98
C LEU A 130 -12.87 -2.09 11.39
N GLU A 131 -13.93 -1.95 12.18
CA GLU A 131 -15.32 -2.24 11.77
C GLU A 131 -15.78 -1.35 10.60
N THR A 132 -15.20 -0.16 10.45
CA THR A 132 -15.47 0.79 9.37
C THR A 132 -14.89 0.40 8.01
N GLY A 133 -14.24 -0.77 7.89
CA GLY A 133 -13.56 -1.19 6.67
C GLY A 133 -12.12 -0.69 6.54
N GLY A 134 -11.61 0.03 7.56
CA GLY A 134 -10.26 0.59 7.56
C GLY A 134 -10.00 1.53 6.38
N THR A 135 -8.73 1.81 6.06
CA THR A 135 -8.39 2.74 4.98
C THR A 135 -9.05 2.37 3.65
N ILE A 136 -8.85 1.13 3.20
CA ILE A 136 -9.28 0.74 1.85
C ILE A 136 -10.80 0.69 1.74
N GLY A 137 -11.51 0.20 2.76
CA GLY A 137 -12.98 0.18 2.76
C GLY A 137 -13.58 1.57 2.70
N THR A 138 -12.96 2.56 3.35
CA THR A 138 -13.40 3.95 3.31
C THR A 138 -13.18 4.60 1.94
N VAL A 139 -12.04 4.36 1.29
CA VAL A 139 -11.66 5.10 0.07
C VAL A 139 -12.08 4.43 -1.23
N LEU A 140 -12.21 3.10 -1.27
CA LEU A 140 -12.31 2.33 -2.52
C LEU A 140 -13.46 2.78 -3.42
N GLY A 141 -14.65 3.04 -2.85
CA GLY A 141 -15.79 3.53 -3.62
C GLY A 141 -15.52 4.88 -4.29
N GLY A 142 -14.83 5.79 -3.59
CA GLY A 142 -14.40 7.08 -4.14
C GLY A 142 -13.36 6.93 -5.24
N LEU A 143 -12.38 6.04 -5.06
CA LEU A 143 -11.36 5.75 -6.08
C LEU A 143 -12.00 5.22 -7.36
N VAL A 144 -12.90 4.23 -7.24
CA VAL A 144 -13.60 3.62 -8.37
C VAL A 144 -14.50 4.64 -9.07
N GLY A 145 -15.33 5.36 -8.33
CA GLY A 145 -16.27 6.33 -8.92
C GLY A 145 -15.58 7.48 -9.65
N ARG A 146 -14.38 7.89 -9.20
CA ARG A 146 -13.60 8.98 -9.79
C ARG A 146 -12.58 8.52 -10.82
N ARG A 147 -12.48 7.20 -11.08
CA ARG A 147 -11.49 6.60 -11.98
C ARG A 147 -10.05 6.93 -11.57
N VAL A 148 -9.80 6.92 -10.26
CA VAL A 148 -8.47 7.03 -9.67
C VAL A 148 -7.79 5.67 -9.76
N GLU A 149 -6.54 5.64 -10.19
CA GLU A 149 -5.78 4.40 -10.25
C GLU A 149 -5.27 4.02 -8.86
N LEU A 150 -5.61 2.81 -8.42
CA LEU A 150 -5.03 2.22 -7.21
C LEU A 150 -3.74 1.49 -7.59
N VAL A 151 -2.59 2.05 -7.20
CA VAL A 151 -1.29 1.39 -7.31
C VAL A 151 -1.01 0.63 -6.01
N ILE A 152 -0.61 -0.64 -6.15
CA ILE A 152 -0.45 -1.58 -5.04
C ILE A 152 0.99 -2.07 -5.01
N PRO A 153 1.88 -1.39 -4.25
CA PRO A 153 3.20 -1.89 -3.94
C PRO A 153 3.09 -3.09 -3.01
N VAL A 154 3.46 -4.28 -3.48
CA VAL A 154 3.37 -5.52 -2.70
C VAL A 154 4.46 -6.47 -3.18
N GLY A 155 5.23 -7.02 -2.25
CA GLY A 155 6.28 -7.96 -2.61
C GLY A 155 5.81 -9.40 -2.61
N LEU A 156 6.58 -10.28 -3.25
CA LEU A 156 6.27 -11.71 -3.34
C LEU A 156 6.33 -12.42 -1.99
N GLU A 157 6.88 -11.78 -0.93
CA GLU A 157 6.81 -12.31 0.43
C GLU A 157 5.38 -12.43 0.96
N LYS A 158 4.41 -11.78 0.30
CA LYS A 158 2.98 -11.82 0.60
C LYS A 158 2.18 -12.70 -0.35
N LEU A 159 2.84 -13.49 -1.19
CA LEU A 159 2.18 -14.41 -2.10
C LEU A 159 1.33 -15.42 -1.32
N VAL A 160 0.07 -15.57 -1.73
CA VAL A 160 -0.82 -16.65 -1.31
C VAL A 160 -1.09 -17.58 -2.49
N TYR A 161 -1.26 -18.87 -2.21
CA TYR A 161 -1.47 -19.88 -3.26
C TYR A 161 -2.95 -20.20 -3.46
N GLU A 162 -3.76 -19.94 -2.44
CA GLU A 162 -5.20 -20.11 -2.41
C GLU A 162 -5.93 -18.96 -3.11
N ASP A 163 -7.19 -19.20 -3.46
CA ASP A 163 -8.07 -18.15 -3.95
C ASP A 163 -8.29 -17.09 -2.88
N ILE A 164 -7.88 -15.86 -3.16
CA ILE A 164 -7.98 -14.76 -2.20
C ILE A 164 -9.42 -14.40 -1.82
N TYR A 165 -10.39 -14.69 -2.68
CA TYR A 165 -11.80 -14.52 -2.35
C TYR A 165 -12.27 -15.58 -1.36
N GLU A 166 -11.77 -16.81 -1.46
CA GLU A 166 -12.05 -17.86 -0.47
C GLU A 166 -11.39 -17.56 0.88
N ILE A 167 -10.15 -17.04 0.86
CA ILE A 167 -9.49 -16.53 2.09
C ILE A 167 -10.35 -15.43 2.72
N SER A 168 -10.77 -14.43 1.93
CA SER A 168 -11.61 -13.33 2.39
C SER A 168 -12.93 -13.81 2.98
N ARG A 169 -13.61 -14.75 2.30
CA ARG A 169 -14.87 -15.35 2.74
C ARG A 169 -14.71 -16.00 4.11
N ARG A 170 -13.69 -16.85 4.29
CA ARG A 170 -13.40 -17.54 5.57
C ARG A 170 -13.07 -16.56 6.69
N LEU A 171 -12.23 -15.57 6.43
CA LEU A 171 -11.87 -14.55 7.42
C LEU A 171 -13.06 -13.65 7.80
N GLY A 172 -14.12 -13.63 6.99
CA GLY A 172 -15.36 -12.91 7.26
C GLY A 172 -16.47 -13.76 7.90
N GLU A 173 -16.25 -15.05 8.16
CA GLU A 173 -17.27 -15.92 8.75
C GLU A 173 -17.60 -15.49 10.20
N PRO A 174 -18.89 -15.44 10.58
CA PRO A 174 -19.29 -15.14 11.95
C PRO A 174 -18.60 -16.07 12.95
N GLY A 175 -18.09 -15.49 14.04
CA GLY A 175 -17.35 -16.25 15.07
C GLY A 175 -15.87 -16.46 14.77
N THR A 176 -15.33 -15.90 13.68
CA THR A 176 -13.89 -15.88 13.41
C THR A 176 -13.21 -14.71 14.12
N ASP A 177 -12.14 -15.00 14.85
CA ASP A 177 -11.30 -13.97 15.48
C ASP A 177 -10.28 -13.37 14.51
N GLY A 178 -9.98 -12.08 14.67
CA GLY A 178 -8.87 -11.42 13.98
C GLY A 178 -9.28 -10.50 12.82
N PRO A 179 -8.31 -10.11 11.96
CA PRO A 179 -8.58 -9.19 10.86
C PRO A 179 -9.35 -9.88 9.73
N ARG A 180 -10.30 -9.14 9.13
CA ARG A 180 -10.92 -9.56 7.87
C ARG A 180 -9.96 -9.25 6.72
N MET A 181 -10.28 -9.71 5.52
CA MET A 181 -9.54 -9.35 4.31
C MET A 181 -10.48 -8.78 3.26
N MET A 182 -10.08 -7.65 2.66
CA MET A 182 -10.73 -7.09 1.48
C MET A 182 -9.86 -7.37 0.25
N PRO A 183 -10.31 -8.23 -0.68
CA PRO A 183 -9.71 -8.35 -2.00
C PRO A 183 -9.89 -7.05 -2.79
N VAL A 184 -8.82 -6.57 -3.42
CA VAL A 184 -8.81 -5.36 -4.23
C VAL A 184 -8.02 -5.58 -5.51
N TRP A 185 -8.55 -5.03 -6.61
CA TRP A 185 -7.86 -4.93 -7.89
C TRP A 185 -7.13 -3.59 -8.00
N GLY A 186 -6.07 -3.56 -8.80
CA GLY A 186 -5.29 -2.35 -9.05
C GLY A 186 -4.02 -2.67 -9.83
N THR A 187 -3.20 -1.66 -10.04
CA THR A 187 -1.87 -1.81 -10.65
C THR A 187 -0.91 -2.39 -9.61
N ILE A 188 -0.69 -3.69 -9.67
CA ILE A 188 0.24 -4.41 -8.78
C ILE A 188 1.67 -4.19 -9.27
N ILE A 189 2.53 -3.73 -8.37
CA ILE A 189 3.96 -3.57 -8.62
C ILE A 189 4.73 -4.40 -7.60
N THR A 190 5.39 -5.45 -8.11
CA THR A 190 6.30 -6.36 -7.40
C THR A 190 7.75 -5.99 -7.66
N GLU A 191 8.67 -6.71 -7.03
CA GLU A 191 10.11 -6.63 -7.26
C GLU A 191 10.57 -7.23 -8.62
N ILE A 192 9.64 -7.85 -9.36
CA ILE A 192 9.83 -8.41 -10.72
C ILE A 192 8.75 -7.93 -11.68
#